data_AF-A0A950DIW9-F1
#
_entry.id   AF-A0A950DIW9-F1
#
_cell.length_a   1.000
_cell.length_b   1.000
_cell.length_c   1.000
_cell.angle_alpha   90.00
_cell.angle_beta   90.00
_cell.angle_gamma   90.00
#
_symmetry.space_group_name_H-M   'P 1'
#
loop_
_entity.id
_entity.type
_entity.pdbx_description
1 polymer ?
#
loop_
_entity_poly.entity_id
_entity_poly.type
_entity_poly.pdbx_seq_one_letter_code
_entity_poly.pdbx_strand_id
1 'polypeptide(L)'
;MTSAIDITRAVKPPRAVFVNFPLGHQTGKPNEPELQKRIVLDALHQFETIAQPGTIVELPYIWDANDRSWEERDYTKGWMPERPSQDAADREEAQRRARYSG
;
A
#
# COMPACT_ATOMS: atom_id res chain seq x y z
N MET A 1 0.76 8.12 5.94
CA MET A 1 1.80 7.07 5.78
C MET A 1 1.44 6.22 4.57
N THR A 2 2.41 5.76 3.78
CA THR A 2 2.19 5.09 2.49
C THR A 2 3.26 4.04 2.21
N SER A 3 2.96 3.08 1.33
CA SER A 3 3.91 2.08 0.79
C SER A 3 3.94 2.01 -0.74
N ALA A 4 3.26 2.95 -1.42
CA ALA A 4 3.30 3.09 -2.88
C ALA A 4 3.87 4.45 -3.26
N ILE A 5 5.18 4.52 -3.50
CA ILE A 5 5.90 5.79 -3.68
C ILE A 5 5.49 6.53 -4.95
N ASP A 6 5.22 5.80 -6.03
CA ASP A 6 4.78 6.31 -7.32
C ASP A 6 3.42 7.00 -7.22
N ILE A 7 2.43 6.32 -6.63
CA ILE A 7 1.08 6.86 -6.37
C ILE A 7 1.17 8.07 -5.44
N THR A 8 1.97 7.97 -4.37
CA THR A 8 2.14 9.05 -3.39
C THR A 8 2.70 10.30 -4.06
N ARG A 9 3.71 10.17 -4.91
CA ARG A 9 4.29 11.30 -5.66
C ARG A 9 3.28 11.91 -6.63
N ALA A 10 2.47 11.07 -7.30
CA ALA A 10 1.45 11.55 -8.24
C ALA A 10 0.36 12.39 -7.56
N VAL A 11 -0.07 12.00 -6.35
CA VAL A 11 -1.09 12.72 -5.57
C VAL A 11 -0.58 14.04 -4.99
N LYS A 12 0.75 14.21 -4.83
CA LYS A 12 1.38 15.43 -4.27
C LYS A 12 0.80 15.82 -2.90
N PRO A 13 0.79 14.91 -1.91
CA PRO A 13 0.27 15.22 -0.59
C PRO A 13 1.09 16.34 0.08
N PRO A 14 0.47 17.16 0.94
CA PRO A 14 1.18 18.23 1.63
C PRO A 14 2.30 17.69 2.53
N ARG A 15 2.11 16.53 3.15
CA ARG A 15 3.12 15.83 3.93
C ARG A 15 2.88 14.33 3.79
N ALA A 16 3.94 13.55 3.61
CA ALA A 16 3.84 12.11 3.66
C ALA A 16 5.10 11.46 4.23
N VAL A 17 4.90 10.25 4.72
CA VAL A 17 5.96 9.36 5.15
C VAL A 17 5.76 8.07 4.39
N PHE A 18 6.84 7.59 3.77
CA PHE A 18 6.90 6.37 2.99
C PHE A 18 7.71 5.31 3.75
N VAL A 19 7.19 4.10 3.77
CA VAL A 19 7.92 2.92 4.22
C VAL A 19 7.92 1.90 3.09
N ASN A 20 9.10 1.41 2.71
CA ASN A 20 9.26 0.49 1.57
C ASN A 20 8.92 -0.95 1.95
N PHE A 21 7.67 -1.17 2.35
CA PHE A 21 7.11 -2.45 2.75
C PHE A 21 6.04 -2.89 1.74
N PRO A 22 5.68 -4.19 1.68
CA PRO A 22 4.56 -4.69 0.90
C PRO A 22 3.27 -3.87 1.09
N LEU A 23 2.40 -3.88 0.07
CA LEU A 23 1.12 -3.21 0.16
C LEU A 23 0.30 -3.79 1.32
N GLY A 24 -0.32 -2.90 2.11
CA GLY A 24 -1.09 -3.27 3.30
C GLY A 24 -0.26 -3.42 4.60
N HIS A 25 1.06 -3.25 4.54
CA HIS A 25 1.95 -3.39 5.70
C HIS A 25 2.61 -2.07 6.13
N GLN A 26 1.95 -0.93 5.90
CA GLN A 26 2.53 0.39 6.16
C GLN A 26 2.84 0.64 7.64
N THR A 27 2.21 -0.12 8.54
CA THR A 27 2.42 -0.02 9.99
C THR A 27 3.41 -1.04 10.52
N GLY A 28 4.02 -1.89 9.69
CA GLY A 28 5.02 -2.87 10.12
C GLY A 28 4.69 -4.32 9.76
N LYS A 29 5.59 -5.24 10.12
CA LYS A 29 5.45 -6.68 9.89
C LYS A 29 4.40 -7.31 10.80
N PRO A 30 3.71 -8.38 10.35
CA PRO A 30 2.87 -9.18 11.23
C PRO A 30 3.64 -9.68 12.45
N ASN A 31 2.99 -9.68 13.62
CA ASN A 31 3.54 -10.21 14.88
C ASN A 31 4.82 -9.50 15.40
N GLU A 32 5.15 -8.32 14.90
CA GLU A 32 6.27 -7.51 15.41
C GLU A 32 5.78 -6.17 16.02
N PRO A 33 5.12 -6.20 17.20
CA PRO A 33 4.47 -5.01 17.77
C PRO A 33 5.46 -3.87 18.09
N GLU A 34 6.70 -4.20 18.46
CA GLU A 34 7.73 -3.19 18.73
C GLU A 34 8.16 -2.46 17.45
N LEU A 35 8.33 -3.17 16.34
CA LEU A 35 8.59 -2.55 15.03
C LEU A 35 7.40 -1.69 14.62
N GLN A 36 6.19 -2.22 14.77
CA GLN A 36 4.97 -1.51 14.38
C GLN A 36 4.83 -0.18 15.13
N LYS A 37 5.04 -0.22 16.44
CA LYS A 37 5.01 0.96 17.30
C LYS A 37 6.06 1.99 16.87
N ARG A 38 7.30 1.57 16.58
CA ARG A 38 8.37 2.48 16.13
C ARG A 38 8.04 3.16 14.80
N ILE A 39 7.55 2.41 13.81
CA ILE A 39 7.13 2.97 12.52
C ILE A 39 6.06 4.05 12.70
N VAL A 40 5.04 3.77 13.52
CA VAL A 40 3.96 4.73 13.78
C VAL A 40 4.48 5.97 14.50
N LEU A 41 5.34 5.81 15.52
CA LEU A 41 5.94 6.92 16.24
C LEU A 41 6.83 7.79 15.35
N ASP A 42 7.65 7.18 14.49
CA ASP A 42 8.47 7.93 13.54
C ASP A 42 7.60 8.68 12.53
N ALA A 43 6.52 8.07 12.07
CA ALA A 43 5.57 8.74 11.18
C ALA A 43 4.89 9.95 11.86
N LEU A 44 4.53 9.84 13.15
CA LEU A 44 3.99 10.94 13.95
C LEU A 44 5.03 12.03 14.20
N HIS A 45 6.28 11.65 14.47
CA HIS A 45 7.38 12.61 14.60
C HIS A 45 7.62 13.40 13.29
N GLN A 46 7.54 12.74 12.14
CA GLN A 46 7.60 13.42 10.84
C GLN A 46 6.38 14.31 10.59
N PHE A 47 5.20 13.92 11.08
CA PHE A 47 4.04 14.80 11.04
C PHE A 47 4.32 16.12 11.77
N GLU A 48 5.00 16.11 12.91
CA GLU A 48 5.34 17.34 13.64
C GLU A 48 6.50 18.14 13.01
N THR A 49 7.46 17.46 12.37
CA THR A 49 8.73 18.08 11.93
C THR A 49 8.78 18.49 10.45
N ILE A 50 7.96 17.89 9.58
CA ILE A 50 7.91 18.29 8.17
C ILE A 50 7.32 19.71 8.06
N ALA A 51 8.17 20.68 7.71
CA ALA A 51 7.79 22.08 7.55
C ALA A 51 7.46 22.47 6.09
N GLN A 52 8.02 21.76 5.11
CA GLN A 52 7.86 22.09 3.69
C GLN A 52 6.73 21.26 3.06
N PRO A 53 5.70 21.89 2.46
CA PRO A 53 4.67 21.17 1.73
C PRO A 53 5.24 20.32 0.59
N GLY A 54 4.66 19.14 0.33
CA GLY A 54 5.12 18.20 -0.69
C GLY A 54 6.27 17.30 -0.24
N THR A 55 6.77 17.45 0.99
CA THR A 55 7.84 16.60 1.51
C THR A 55 7.33 15.18 1.76
N ILE A 56 8.08 14.22 1.23
CA ILE A 56 7.90 12.79 1.45
C ILE A 56 9.17 12.27 2.11
N VAL A 57 9.08 11.80 3.35
CA VAL A 57 10.22 11.21 4.08
C VAL A 57 10.16 9.69 3.95
N GLU A 58 11.26 9.07 3.55
CA GLU A 58 11.41 7.61 3.55
C GLU A 58 11.96 7.15 4.91
N LEU A 59 11.27 6.22 5.55
CA LEU A 59 11.71 5.65 6.82
C LEU A 59 12.74 4.53 6.58
N PRO A 60 13.73 4.36 7.48
CA PRO A 60 14.87 3.47 7.28
C PRO A 60 14.57 1.99 7.58
N TYR A 61 13.31 1.57 7.52
CA TYR A 61 12.91 0.20 7.84
C TYR A 61 13.03 -0.72 6.63
N ILE A 62 13.56 -1.93 6.85
CA ILE A 62 13.75 -2.95 5.81
C ILE A 62 12.76 -4.09 6.04
N TRP A 63 11.99 -4.46 5.01
CA TRP A 63 11.06 -5.58 5.08
C TRP A 63 11.82 -6.91 5.20
N ASP A 64 12.66 -7.25 4.24
CA ASP A 64 13.57 -8.39 4.36
C ASP A 64 14.88 -7.99 3.72
N ALA A 65 15.97 -8.11 4.49
CA ALA A 65 17.30 -7.75 4.03
C ALA A 65 17.86 -8.74 3.00
N ASN A 66 17.30 -9.96 2.95
CA ASN A 66 17.75 -11.04 2.11
C ASN A 66 16.75 -11.34 0.97
N ASP A 67 15.52 -10.83 1.03
CA ASP A 67 14.47 -11.10 0.03
C ASP A 67 13.72 -9.83 -0.40
N ARG A 68 13.84 -9.47 -1.69
CA ARG A 68 13.08 -8.39 -2.32
C ARG A 68 12.06 -8.88 -3.35
N SER A 69 11.81 -10.18 -3.45
CA SER A 69 10.87 -10.76 -4.42
C SER A 69 9.42 -10.28 -4.22
N TRP A 70 9.08 -9.80 -3.02
CA TRP A 70 7.80 -9.16 -2.74
C TRP A 70 7.60 -7.88 -3.56
N GLU A 71 8.66 -7.14 -3.89
CA GLU A 71 8.55 -5.91 -4.70
C GLU A 71 8.01 -6.22 -6.08
N GLU A 72 8.48 -7.31 -6.69
CA GLU A 72 7.97 -7.76 -7.99
C GLU A 72 6.50 -8.18 -7.90
N ARG A 73 6.11 -8.88 -6.83
CA ARG A 73 4.73 -9.36 -6.65
C ARG A 73 3.74 -8.22 -6.39
N ASP A 74 4.14 -7.24 -5.60
CA ASP A 74 3.26 -6.17 -5.12
C ASP A 74 3.27 -4.93 -6.04
N TYR A 75 4.41 -4.61 -6.66
CA TYR A 75 4.50 -3.46 -7.59
C TYR A 75 4.14 -3.83 -9.02
N THR A 76 4.06 -5.11 -9.38
CA THR A 76 3.58 -5.53 -10.70
C THR A 76 2.15 -6.07 -10.64
N LYS A 77 1.41 -5.89 -11.74
CA LYS A 77 0.09 -6.50 -11.90
C LYS A 77 0.15 -8.00 -12.19
N GLY A 78 1.31 -8.65 -12.02
CA GLY A 78 1.50 -10.06 -12.38
C GLY A 78 0.56 -11.01 -11.63
N TRP A 79 0.11 -10.63 -10.44
CA TRP A 79 -0.90 -11.37 -9.67
C TRP A 79 -2.35 -10.94 -9.95
N MET A 80 -2.58 -9.75 -10.52
CA MET A 80 -3.94 -9.32 -10.83
C MET A 80 -4.46 -10.12 -12.03
N PRO A 81 -5.60 -10.81 -11.92
CA PRO A 81 -6.24 -11.40 -13.08
C PRO A 81 -6.56 -10.30 -14.10
N GLU A 82 -6.60 -10.66 -15.38
CA GLU A 82 -7.03 -9.73 -16.41
C GLU A 82 -8.39 -9.15 -16.03
N ARG A 83 -8.49 -7.82 -16.09
CA ARG A 83 -9.76 -7.15 -15.83
C ARG A 83 -10.76 -7.68 -16.86
N PRO A 84 -11.89 -8.27 -16.45
CA PRO A 84 -12.90 -8.72 -17.40
C PRO A 84 -13.44 -7.53 -18.19
N SER A 85 -13.88 -7.79 -19.42
CA SER A 85 -14.62 -6.77 -20.18
C SER A 85 -15.90 -6.39 -19.43
N GLN A 86 -16.39 -5.17 -19.70
CA GLN A 86 -17.64 -4.70 -19.09
C GLN A 86 -18.79 -5.70 -19.31
N ASP A 87 -18.96 -6.18 -20.53
CA ASP A 87 -19.98 -7.19 -20.86
C ASP A 87 -19.82 -8.52 -20.10
N ALA A 88 -18.58 -8.92 -19.77
CA ALA A 88 -18.33 -10.13 -19.01
C ALA A 88 -18.68 -9.91 -17.52
N ALA A 89 -18.29 -8.77 -16.96
CA ALA A 89 -18.63 -8.38 -15.59
C ALA A 89 -20.15 -8.27 -15.40
N ASP A 90 -20.85 -7.63 -16.34
CA ASP A 90 -22.31 -7.44 -16.30
C ASP A 90 -23.06 -8.78 -16.35
N ARG A 91 -22.57 -9.74 -17.17
CA ARG A 91 -23.12 -11.10 -17.23
C ARG A 91 -22.91 -11.86 -15.93
N GLU A 92 -21.73 -11.78 -15.34
CA GLU A 92 -21.45 -12.43 -14.06
C GLU A 92 -22.31 -11.85 -12.93
N GLU A 93 -22.51 -10.54 -12.91
CA GLU A 93 -23.37 -9.88 -11.94
C GLU A 93 -24.84 -10.24 -12.13
N ALA A 94 -25.34 -10.30 -13.37
CA ALA A 94 -26.70 -10.77 -13.66
C ALA A 94 -26.92 -12.22 -13.17
N GLN A 95 -25.94 -13.10 -13.40
CA GLN A 95 -25.96 -14.47 -12.88
C GLN A 95 -25.93 -14.51 -11.36
N ARG A 96 -25.10 -13.67 -10.72
CA ARG A 96 -25.05 -13.54 -9.26
C ARG A 96 -26.40 -13.10 -8.71
N ARG A 97 -27.03 -12.07 -9.29
CA ARG A 97 -28.34 -11.56 -8.87
C ARG A 97 -29.41 -12.65 -8.99
N ALA A 98 -29.43 -13.41 -10.09
CA ALA A 98 -30.36 -14.51 -10.29
C ALA A 98 -30.15 -15.67 -9.29
N ARG A 99 -28.91 -15.93 -8.86
CA ARG A 99 -28.60 -16.94 -7.84
C ARG A 99 -29.09 -16.57 -6.43
N TYR A 100 -29.20 -15.27 -6.11
CA TYR A 100 -29.53 -14.77 -4.78
C TYR A 100 -30.92 -14.13 -4.68
N SER A 101 -31.76 -14.22 -5.72
CA SER A 101 -33.13 -13.69 -5.72
C SER A 101 -34.20 -14.76 -5.46
N GLY A 102 -33.85 -15.85 -4.79
CA GLY A 102 -34.75 -16.96 -4.43
C GLY A 102 -34.98 -17.05 -2.93
#